data_AF-A0A1I3DAF1-F1
#
_entry.id   AF-A0A1I3DAF1-F1
#
_cell.length_a   1.000
_cell.length_b   1.000
_cell.length_c   1.000
_cell.angle_alpha   90.00
_cell.angle_beta   90.00
_cell.angle_gamma   90.00
#
_symmetry.space_group_name_H-M   'P 1'
#
loop_
_entity.id
_entity.type
_entity.pdbx_description
1 polymer ?
#
loop_
_entity_poly.entity_id
_entity_poly.type
_entity_poly.pdbx_seq_one_letter_code
_entity_poly.pdbx_strand_id
1 'polypeptide(L)' 'MITVLLLEINQPDKAIVYNPNTRKEFSVSITQEQLDYYELLLNETEEDIFVIYNEEENQLSYIDDEKELK' A
#
# COMPACT_ATOMS: atom_id res chain seq x y z
N MET A 1 -3.39 -12.16 -4.02
CA MET A 1 -2.38 -11.15 -3.61
C MET A 1 -1.77 -10.54 -4.85
N ILE A 2 -1.76 -9.20 -4.94
CA ILE A 2 -1.16 -8.46 -6.05
C ILE A 2 -0.26 -7.34 -5.53
N THR A 3 0.88 -7.11 -6.17
CA THR A 3 1.73 -5.96 -5.85
C THR A 3 1.15 -4.70 -6.48
N VAL A 4 1.03 -3.66 -5.66
CA VAL A 4 0.49 -2.35 -6.04
C VAL A 4 1.37 -1.24 -5.49
N LEU A 5 1.34 -0.08 -6.14
CA LEU A 5 2.01 1.13 -5.70
C LEU A 5 1.07 1.90 -4.75
N LEU A 6 1.56 2.27 -3.58
CA LEU A 6 0.86 3.17 -2.66
C LEU A 6 1.02 4.61 -3.15
N LEU A 7 -0.10 5.28 -3.47
CA LEU A 7 -0.09 6.63 -4.00
C LEU A 7 -0.36 7.69 -2.94
N GLU A 8 -1.43 7.52 -2.18
CA GLU A 8 -1.86 8.48 -1.16
C GLU A 8 -2.64 7.79 -0.04
N ILE A 9 -2.69 8.45 1.12
CA ILE A 9 -3.56 8.09 2.24
C ILE A 9 -4.64 9.16 2.35
N ASN A 10 -5.88 8.80 2.00
CA ASN A 10 -7.05 9.63 2.22
C ASN A 10 -7.58 9.37 3.63
N GLN A 11 -7.43 10.36 4.51
CA GLN A 11 -7.95 10.30 5.87
C GLN A 11 -9.50 10.15 5.86
N PRO A 12 -10.07 9.30 6.72
CA PRO A 12 -9.46 8.73 7.94
C PRO A 12 -9.00 7.26 7.87
N ASP A 13 -9.29 6.51 6.80
CA ASP A 13 -9.13 5.04 6.82
C ASP A 13 -8.92 4.41 5.44
N LYS A 14 -8.43 5.17 4.45
CA LYS A 14 -8.29 4.70 3.07
C LYS A 14 -6.95 5.02 2.47
N ALA A 15 -6.34 4.02 1.83
CA ALA A 15 -5.23 4.21 0.92
C ALA A 15 -5.74 4.20 -0.53
N ILE A 16 -5.14 5.03 -1.39
CA ILE A 16 -5.26 4.88 -2.84
C ILE A 16 -4.01 4.17 -3.33
N VAL A 17 -4.24 3.10 -4.08
CA VAL A 17 -3.18 2.28 -4.66
C VAL A 17 -3.36 2.14 -6.15
N TYR A 18 -2.25 1.95 -6.86
CA TYR A 18 -2.21 1.73 -8.30
C TYR A 18 -1.65 0.35 -8.63
N ASN A 19 -2.38 -0.43 -9.42
CA ASN A 19 -1.91 -1.69 -9.95
C ASN A 19 -1.25 -1.47 -11.32
N PRO A 20 0.09 -1.60 -11.44
CA PRO A 20 0.79 -1.37 -12.70
C PRO A 20 0.47 -2.41 -13.78
N ASN A 21 0.07 -3.62 -13.40
CA ASN A 21 -0.27 -4.69 -14.34
C ASN A 21 -1.61 -4.44 -15.03
N THR A 22 -2.60 -3.95 -14.27
CA THR A 22 -3.94 -3.69 -14.80
C THR A 22 -4.16 -2.23 -15.18
N ARG A 23 -3.23 -1.34 -14.80
CA ARG A 23 -3.30 0.12 -14.96
C ARG A 23 -4.56 0.72 -14.35
N LYS A 24 -4.90 0.24 -13.15
CA LYS A 24 -6.09 0.67 -12.41
C LYS A 24 -5.70 1.20 -11.04
N GLU A 25 -6.37 2.28 -10.66
CA GLU A 25 -6.37 2.82 -9.30
C GLU A 25 -7.59 2.31 -8.55
N PHE A 26 -7.42 2.05 -7.26
CA PHE A 26 -8.53 1.73 -6.39
C PHE A 26 -8.23 2.10 -4.95
N SER A 27 -9.31 2.25 -4.17
CA SER A 27 -9.24 2.60 -2.76
C SER A 27 -9.33 1.34 -1.91
N VAL A 28 -8.41 1.21 -0.96
CA VAL A 28 -8.34 0.09 -0.02
C VAL A 28 -8.51 0.63 1.39
N SER A 29 -9.34 -0.03 2.19
CA SER A 29 -9.46 0.28 3.61
C SER A 29 -8.20 -0.13 4.35
N ILE A 30 -7.73 0.72 5.24
CA ILE A 30 -6.55 0.48 6.06
C ILE A 30 -6.87 0.62 7.54
N THR A 31 -6.11 -0.06 8.38
CA THR A 31 -6.19 0.10 9.84
C THR A 31 -5.51 1.40 10.28
N GLN A 32 -5.77 1.85 11.50
CA GLN A 32 -5.07 3.00 12.07
C GLN A 32 -3.55 2.78 12.13
N GLU A 33 -3.11 1.56 12.48
CA GLU A 33 -1.68 1.22 12.52
C GLU A 33 -1.03 1.30 11.12
N GLN A 34 -1.75 0.86 10.09
CA GLN A 34 -1.31 0.99 8.70
C GLN A 34 -1.29 2.46 8.24
N LEU A 35 -2.27 3.25 8.65
CA LEU A 35 -2.31 4.68 8.36
C LEU A 35 -1.07 5.37 8.93
N ASP A 36 -0.80 5.20 10.22
CA ASP A 36 0.34 5.83 10.89
C ASP A 36 1.67 5.41 10.24
N TYR A 37 1.78 4.13 9.86
CA TYR A 37 2.96 3.59 9.19
C TYR A 37 3.16 4.12 7.76
N TYR A 38 2.11 4.13 6.95
CA TYR A 38 2.18 4.59 5.57
C TYR A 38 2.33 6.12 5.47
N GLU A 39 1.72 6.88 6.38
CA GLU A 39 1.97 8.32 6.49
C GLU A 39 3.43 8.60 6.84
N LEU A 40 4.04 7.84 7.74
CA LEU A 40 5.47 7.98 8.05
C LEU A 40 6.33 7.69 6.80
N LEU A 41 6.10 6.55 6.14
CA LEU A 41 6.86 6.18 4.95
C LEU A 41 6.75 7.21 3.83
N LEU A 42 5.54 7.65 3.48
CA LEU A 42 5.31 8.66 2.43
C LEU A 42 5.96 10.01 2.75
N ASN A 43 6.15 10.34 4.03
CA ASN A 43 6.83 11.57 4.44
C ASN A 43 8.34 11.43 4.49
N GLU A 44 8.87 10.22 4.72
CA GLU A 44 10.31 9.98 4.88
C GLU A 44 11.02 9.59 3.57
N THR A 45 10.29 9.02 2.60
CA THR A 45 10.87 8.56 1.33
C THR A 45 10.43 9.38 0.12
N GLU A 46 11.35 9.65 -0.80
CA GLU A 46 11.05 10.17 -2.15
C GLU A 46 10.84 9.03 -3.17
N GLU A 47 10.95 7.77 -2.72
CA GLU A 47 10.83 6.59 -3.57
C GLU A 47 9.40 6.04 -3.64
N ASP A 48 9.12 5.31 -4.72
CA ASP A 48 7.87 4.60 -4.94
C ASP A 48 7.67 3.47 -3.90
N ILE A 49 6.56 3.52 -3.14
CA ILE A 49 6.27 2.52 -2.08
C ILE A 49 5.41 1.38 -2.65
N PHE A 50 5.96 0.17 -2.71
CA PHE A 50 5.22 -1.01 -3.12
C PHE A 50 4.62 -1.76 -1.92
N VAL A 51 3.36 -2.16 -2.05
CA VAL A 51 2.62 -2.94 -1.05
C VAL A 51 1.91 -4.13 -1.72
N ILE A 52 1.63 -5.17 -0.96
CA ILE A 52 0.79 -6.29 -1.39
C ILE A 52 -0.65 -5.97 -1.02
N TYR A 53 -1.53 -6.02 -2.00
CA TYR A 53 -2.96 -6.02 -1.77
C TYR A 53 -3.52 -7.44 -1.81
N ASN A 54 -4.15 -7.86 -0.72
CA ASN A 54 -4.95 -9.07 -0.65
C ASN A 54 -6.42 -8.73 -0.95
N GLU A 55 -6.86 -9.05 -2.17
CA GLU A 55 -8.26 -8.85 -2.62
C GLU A 55 -9.27 -9.65 -1.79
N GLU A 56 -8.91 -10.84 -1.30
CA GLU A 56 -9.85 -11.71 -0.58
C GLU A 56 -10.13 -11.18 0.83
N GLU A 57 -9.10 -10.64 1.48
CA GLU A 57 -9.19 -10.08 2.83
C GLU A 57 -9.42 -8.56 2.82
N ASN A 58 -9.35 -7.95 1.64
CA ASN A 58 -9.36 -6.49 1.43
C ASN A 58 -8.35 -5.76 2.33
N GLN A 59 -7.12 -6.26 2.38
CA GLN A 59 -6.06 -5.74 3.25
C GLN A 59 -4.79 -5.41 2.47
N LEU A 60 -4.08 -4.37 2.92
CA LEU A 60 -2.72 -4.08 2.48
C LEU A 60 -1.70 -4.77 3.40
N SER A 61 -0.57 -5.16 2.85
CA SER A 61 0.57 -5.67 3.59
C SER A 61 1.82 -5.03 3.02
N TYR A 62 2.70 -4.55 3.87
CA TYR A 62 3.96 -3.99 3.45
C TYR A 62 4.89 -5.09 2.93
N ILE A 63 5.61 -4.82 1.84
CA ILE A 63 6.70 -5.68 1.38
C ILE A 63 7.95 -5.24 2.12
N ASP A 64 8.35 -6.00 3.13
CA ASP A 64 9.68 -5.84 3.72
C ASP A 64 10.69 -6.40 2.71
N ASP A 65 11.29 -5.51 1.92
CA ASP A 65 12.20 -5.80 0.79
C ASP A 65 13.32 -6.80 1.17
N GLU A 66 13.63 -6.95 2.46
CA GLU A 66 14.66 -7.87 2.93
C GLU A 66 14.25 -9.36 3.01
N LYS A 67 12.96 -9.73 2.92
CA LYS A 67 12.53 -11.12 3.20
C LYS A 67 11.84 -11.88 2.09
N GLU A 68 11.18 -11.23 1.12
CA GLU A 68 10.25 -11.92 0.22
C GLU A 68 10.76 -12.11 -1.23
N LEU A 69 11.99 -11.69 -1.55
CA LEU A 69 12.62 -11.85 -2.87
C LEU A 69 13.47 -13.13 -3.04
N LYS A 70 13.19 -14.21 -2.29
CA LYS A 70 13.90 -15.50 -2.43
C LYS A 70 13.15 -16.54 -3.26
#